data_AF-A0A355VA56-F1
#
_entry.id   AF-A0A355VA56-F1
#
_cell.length_a   1.000
_cell.length_b   1.000
_cell.length_c   1.000
_cell.angle_alpha   90.00
_cell.angle_beta   90.00
_cell.angle_gamma   90.00
#
_symmetry.space_group_name_H-M   'P 1'
#
loop_
_entity.id
_entity.type
_entity.pdbx_description
1 polymer ?
#
loop_
_entity_poly.entity_id
_entity_poly.type
_entity_poly.pdbx_seq_one_letter_code
_entity_poly.pdbx_strand_id
1 'polypeptide(L)'
;MTLDNNKQTNAECRLWVRMFFAPLAVAVLAGCGNSAVTNQPSTEVLGSMQSVLSEAEYGYDEDLAPPPDDDIVRNLMPGLSLNDDVLIAVEERFNIVANQERARDFFNGLVAGTDYGVTISPDVEGEITLNMPNTTIEEAMEA
;
A
#
# COMPACT_ATOMS: atom_id res chain seq x y z
N MET A 1 -56.06 -14.84 25.75
CA MET A 1 -55.88 -13.42 25.37
C MET A 1 -54.49 -12.95 25.79
N THR A 2 -53.42 -13.27 25.05
CA THR A 2 -52.06 -12.72 25.30
C THR A 2 -51.16 -12.90 24.07
N LEU A 3 -51.57 -12.45 22.89
CA LEU A 3 -50.71 -12.46 21.69
C LEU A 3 -50.96 -11.18 20.86
N ASP A 4 -50.57 -10.01 21.39
CA ASP A 4 -50.47 -8.79 20.56
C ASP A 4 -49.49 -7.72 21.08
N ASN A 5 -48.99 -7.80 22.32
CA ASN A 5 -48.17 -6.71 22.88
C ASN A 5 -46.72 -6.62 22.36
N ASN A 6 -46.14 -7.66 21.74
CA ASN A 6 -44.74 -7.65 21.31
C ASN A 6 -44.54 -6.96 19.93
N LYS A 7 -45.56 -6.97 19.06
CA LYS A 7 -45.44 -6.34 17.74
C LYS A 7 -45.54 -4.80 17.78
N GLN A 8 -46.33 -4.26 18.71
CA GLN A 8 -46.53 -2.81 18.82
C GLN A 8 -45.28 -2.10 19.39
N THR A 9 -44.59 -2.68 20.37
CA THR A 9 -43.39 -2.08 20.97
C THR A 9 -42.21 -1.98 20.00
N ASN A 10 -42.02 -2.97 19.13
CA ASN A 10 -40.93 -2.97 18.14
C ASN A 10 -41.13 -1.96 17.00
N ALA A 11 -42.38 -1.65 16.65
CA ALA A 11 -42.72 -0.69 15.61
C ALA A 11 -42.52 0.76 16.09
N GLU A 12 -42.94 1.06 17.32
CA GLU A 12 -42.76 2.39 17.93
C GLU A 12 -41.28 2.67 18.24
N CYS A 13 -40.51 1.66 18.71
CA CYS A 13 -39.06 1.78 18.89
C CYS A 13 -38.33 2.05 17.56
N ARG A 14 -38.69 1.36 16.46
CA ARG A 14 -38.11 1.63 15.13
C ARG A 14 -38.45 3.01 14.59
N LEU A 15 -39.63 3.55 14.90
CA LEU A 15 -40.05 4.87 14.47
C LEU A 15 -39.32 5.97 15.22
N TRP A 16 -39.19 5.84 16.56
CA TRP A 16 -38.44 6.77 17.40
C TRP A 16 -36.94 6.78 17.10
N VAL A 17 -36.34 5.61 16.90
CA VAL A 17 -34.92 5.50 16.51
C VAL A 17 -34.70 6.16 15.15
N ARG A 18 -35.56 5.93 14.14
CA ARG A 18 -35.42 6.61 12.84
C ARG A 18 -35.65 8.12 12.92
N MET A 19 -36.57 8.58 13.76
CA MET A 19 -36.93 9.99 13.86
C MET A 19 -35.85 10.81 14.58
N PHE A 20 -35.17 10.24 15.58
CA PHE A 20 -34.13 10.94 16.35
C PHE A 20 -32.69 10.65 15.88
N PHE A 21 -32.37 9.42 15.47
CA PHE A 21 -30.98 9.05 15.12
C PHE A 21 -30.61 9.38 13.66
N ALA A 22 -31.58 9.48 12.74
CA ALA A 22 -31.30 9.83 11.35
C ALA A 22 -30.75 11.26 11.15
N PRO A 23 -31.31 12.33 11.77
CA PRO A 23 -30.75 13.67 11.60
C PRO A 23 -29.38 13.83 12.28
N LEU A 24 -29.12 13.09 13.37
CA LEU A 24 -27.82 13.06 14.05
C LEU A 24 -26.73 12.43 13.16
N ALA A 25 -27.04 11.33 12.48
CA ALA A 25 -26.09 10.65 11.59
C ALA A 25 -25.72 11.50 10.35
N VAL A 26 -26.67 12.26 9.80
CA VAL A 26 -26.42 13.16 8.67
C VAL A 26 -25.52 14.34 9.07
N ALA A 27 -25.63 14.84 10.30
CA ALA A 27 -24.80 15.94 10.80
C ALA A 27 -23.32 15.53 10.99
N VAL A 28 -23.04 14.27 11.36
CA VAL A 28 -21.67 13.78 11.55
C VAL A 28 -20.90 13.66 10.24
N LEU A 29 -21.56 13.36 9.11
CA LEU A 29 -20.88 13.25 7.81
C LEU A 29 -20.39 14.60 7.24
N ALA A 30 -20.97 15.73 7.63
CA ALA A 30 -20.55 17.05 7.12
C ALA A 30 -19.23 17.56 7.74
N GLY A 31 -18.66 16.85 8.73
CA GLY A 31 -17.45 17.27 9.45
C GLY A 31 -16.12 16.77 8.87
N CYS A 32 -16.09 15.80 7.95
CA CYS A 32 -14.85 15.15 7.51
C CYS A 32 -14.11 15.86 6.34
N GLY A 33 -14.42 17.12 6.03
CA GLY A 33 -13.95 17.77 4.79
C GLY A 33 -12.95 18.92 4.89
N ASN A 34 -12.46 19.32 6.08
CA ASN A 34 -11.59 20.50 6.21
C ASN A 34 -10.25 20.20 6.92
N SER A 35 -9.46 19.32 6.31
CA SER A 35 -8.03 19.22 6.58
C SER A 35 -7.29 20.00 5.49
N ALA A 36 -7.20 21.32 5.63
CA ALA A 36 -6.29 22.10 4.83
C ALA A 36 -4.88 21.59 5.12
N VAL A 37 -4.23 21.01 4.11
CA VAL A 37 -2.85 20.50 4.18
C VAL A 37 -1.92 21.70 4.38
N THR A 38 -1.55 21.99 5.63
CA THR A 38 -0.62 23.07 5.99
C THR A 38 0.83 22.60 5.93
N ASN A 39 1.22 21.91 4.86
CA ASN A 39 2.60 21.47 4.67
C ASN A 39 3.10 21.82 3.26
N GLN A 40 2.76 23.02 2.79
CA GLN A 40 3.49 23.63 1.70
C GLN A 40 4.75 24.27 2.31
N PRO A 41 5.96 23.85 1.90
CA PRO A 41 7.18 24.55 2.30
C PRO A 41 7.03 26.02 1.90
N SER A 42 7.34 26.93 2.83
CA SER A 42 7.24 28.37 2.60
C SER A 42 8.01 28.77 1.33
N THR A 43 7.47 29.74 0.59
CA THR A 43 8.05 30.26 -0.67
C THR A 43 9.51 30.72 -0.50
N GLU A 44 9.93 31.00 0.73
CA GLU A 44 11.30 31.32 1.12
C GLU A 44 12.27 30.14 0.91
N VAL A 45 11.85 28.91 1.24
CA VAL A 45 12.69 27.70 1.07
C VAL A 45 12.91 27.41 -0.41
N LEU A 46 11.84 27.51 -1.22
CA LEU A 46 11.93 27.36 -2.67
C LEU A 46 12.84 28.41 -3.32
N GLY A 47 12.83 29.65 -2.79
CA GLY A 47 13.75 30.70 -3.23
C GLY A 47 15.22 30.38 -2.99
N SER A 48 15.54 29.79 -1.84
CA SER A 48 16.92 29.39 -1.51
C SER A 48 17.46 28.25 -2.39
N MET A 49 16.59 27.31 -2.77
CA MET A 49 16.94 26.25 -3.72
C MET A 49 17.22 26.83 -5.11
N GLN A 50 16.35 27.74 -5.57
CA GLN A 50 16.50 28.35 -6.88
C GLN A 50 17.77 29.22 -6.97
N SER A 51 18.17 29.89 -5.89
CA SER A 51 19.40 30.69 -5.87
C SER A 51 20.65 29.81 -5.95
N VAL A 52 20.68 28.68 -5.25
CA VAL A 52 21.82 27.74 -5.32
C VAL A 52 21.93 27.12 -6.71
N LEU A 53 20.80 26.80 -7.34
CA LEU A 53 20.77 26.24 -8.70
C LEU A 53 21.27 27.27 -9.74
N SER A 54 20.82 28.52 -9.63
CA SER A 54 21.22 29.59 -10.56
C SER A 54 22.68 29.99 -10.38
N GLU A 55 23.20 30.02 -9.16
CA GLU A 55 24.63 30.26 -8.88
C GLU A 55 25.50 29.15 -9.51
N ALA A 56 25.08 27.89 -9.41
CA ALA A 56 25.79 26.77 -10.02
C ALA A 56 25.78 26.81 -11.56
N GLU A 57 24.75 27.41 -12.18
CA GLU A 57 24.66 27.62 -13.62
C GLU A 57 25.69 28.66 -14.12
N TYR A 58 26.00 29.69 -13.32
CA TYR A 58 27.01 30.70 -13.66
C TYR A 58 28.45 30.27 -13.40
N GLY A 59 28.66 29.27 -12.54
CA GLY A 59 29.97 28.68 -12.25
C GLY A 59 30.37 27.52 -13.17
N TYR A 60 29.50 27.12 -14.10
CA TYR A 60 29.78 26.07 -15.07
C TYR A 60 30.54 26.66 -16.26
N ASP A 61 31.81 26.97 -16.05
CA ASP A 61 32.75 27.07 -17.16
C ASP A 61 32.96 25.64 -17.65
N GLU A 62 32.36 25.32 -18.79
CA GLU A 62 32.61 24.06 -19.49
C GLU A 62 34.03 24.16 -20.08
N ASP A 63 35.02 24.09 -19.18
CA ASP A 63 36.38 23.73 -19.53
C ASP A 63 36.23 22.35 -20.17
N LEU A 64 36.16 22.36 -21.51
CA LEU A 64 36.14 21.20 -22.37
C LEU A 64 37.51 20.54 -22.24
N ALA A 65 37.73 19.92 -21.08
CA ALA A 65 38.79 18.97 -20.87
C ALA A 65 38.68 17.98 -22.02
N PRO A 66 39.80 17.64 -22.69
CA PRO A 66 39.77 16.62 -23.71
C PRO A 66 39.10 15.37 -23.13
N PRO A 67 38.24 14.69 -23.89
CA PRO A 67 37.54 13.52 -23.39
C PRO A 67 38.57 12.57 -22.78
N PRO A 68 38.29 12.02 -21.59
CA PRO A 68 39.21 11.10 -20.95
C PRO A 68 39.50 9.93 -21.88
N ASP A 69 40.70 9.35 -21.70
CA ASP A 69 41.12 8.20 -22.49
C ASP A 69 40.05 7.09 -22.42
N ASP A 70 39.79 6.47 -23.56
CA ASP A 70 38.75 5.46 -23.76
C ASP A 70 38.96 4.26 -22.82
N ASP A 71 40.21 3.99 -22.45
CA ASP A 71 40.59 2.99 -21.44
C ASP A 71 40.15 3.37 -20.02
N ILE A 72 40.15 4.66 -19.66
CA ILE A 72 39.64 5.15 -18.37
C ILE A 72 38.11 4.99 -18.35
N VAL A 73 37.44 5.37 -19.43
CA VAL A 73 35.99 5.28 -19.57
C VAL A 73 35.51 3.83 -19.48
N ARG A 74 36.23 2.89 -20.09
CA ARG A 74 35.97 1.44 -19.97
C ARG A 74 36.22 0.88 -18.56
N ASN A 75 37.20 1.41 -17.82
CA ASN A 75 37.41 1.01 -16.42
C ASN A 75 36.32 1.56 -15.49
N LEU A 76 35.75 2.73 -15.82
CA LEU A 76 34.64 3.34 -15.08
C LEU A 76 33.29 2.72 -15.42
N MET A 77 33.15 2.14 -16.61
CA MET A 77 31.99 1.35 -17.01
C MET A 77 32.32 -0.13 -16.84
N PRO A 78 32.12 -0.72 -15.65
CA PRO A 78 32.22 -2.16 -15.51
C PRO A 78 31.32 -2.77 -16.58
N GLY A 79 31.90 -3.60 -17.46
CA GLY A 79 31.19 -4.17 -18.58
C GLY A 79 29.95 -4.88 -18.07
N LEU A 80 28.78 -4.28 -18.31
CA LEU A 80 27.49 -4.90 -18.06
C LEU A 80 27.31 -5.97 -19.13
N SER A 81 28.08 -7.05 -19.03
CA SER A 81 27.70 -8.32 -19.65
C SER A 81 26.48 -8.78 -18.87
N LEU A 82 25.32 -8.31 -19.31
CA LEU A 82 24.05 -8.95 -19.01
C LEU A 82 24.14 -10.33 -19.65
N ASN A 83 24.83 -11.25 -18.97
CA ASN A 83 24.73 -12.65 -19.31
C ASN A 83 23.23 -12.97 -19.21
N ASP A 84 22.67 -13.72 -20.15
CA ASP A 84 21.27 -14.17 -20.06
C ASP A 84 21.03 -14.91 -18.72
N ASP A 85 22.09 -15.41 -18.07
CA ASP A 85 22.10 -15.96 -16.71
C ASP A 85 21.84 -14.92 -15.59
N VAL A 86 21.86 -13.61 -15.87
CA VAL A 86 21.50 -12.52 -14.95
C VAL A 86 20.04 -12.08 -15.16
N LEU A 87 19.43 -12.46 -16.29
CA LEU A 87 17.99 -12.37 -16.52
C LEU A 87 17.26 -13.57 -15.90
N ILE A 88 17.74 -14.06 -14.74
CA ILE A 88 16.99 -14.99 -13.92
C ILE A 88 15.68 -14.29 -13.61
N ALA A 89 14.56 -14.90 -14.00
CA ALA A 89 13.25 -14.44 -13.58
C ALA A 89 13.28 -14.34 -12.06
N VAL A 90 13.37 -13.11 -11.54
CA VAL A 90 13.29 -12.87 -10.10
C VAL A 90 11.85 -13.16 -9.75
N GLU A 91 11.62 -14.36 -9.20
CA GLU A 91 10.34 -14.71 -8.63
C GLU A 91 10.01 -13.71 -7.53
N GLU A 92 8.76 -13.23 -7.52
CA GLU A 92 8.32 -12.27 -6.53
C GLU A 92 8.29 -12.95 -5.16
N ARG A 93 9.09 -12.42 -4.22
CA ARG A 93 9.24 -12.99 -2.88
C ARG A 93 8.60 -12.07 -1.85
N PHE A 94 7.76 -12.64 -1.00
CA PHE A 94 6.93 -11.94 -0.03
C PHE A 94 7.33 -12.28 1.40
N ASN A 95 6.99 -11.40 2.32
CA ASN A 95 7.06 -11.64 3.75
C ASN A 95 5.63 -11.82 4.28
N ILE A 96 5.28 -13.03 4.68
CA ILE A 96 3.93 -13.38 5.14
C ILE A 96 3.95 -13.45 6.66
N VAL A 97 3.08 -12.67 7.31
CA VAL A 97 2.89 -12.71 8.76
C VAL A 97 1.39 -12.79 9.04
N ALA A 98 0.97 -13.91 9.61
CA ALA A 98 -0.40 -14.15 10.07
C ALA A 98 -0.36 -14.37 11.59
N ASN A 99 -1.23 -13.67 12.32
CA ASN A 99 -1.37 -13.85 13.77
C ASN A 99 -2.84 -14.04 14.08
N GLN A 100 -3.24 -15.27 14.37
CA GLN A 100 -4.63 -15.63 14.65
C GLN A 100 -5.62 -15.16 13.55
N GLU A 101 -5.17 -15.19 12.30
CA GLU A 101 -5.99 -14.81 11.14
C GLU A 101 -6.97 -15.92 10.79
N ARG A 102 -8.21 -15.60 10.43
CA ARG A 102 -9.17 -16.63 10.02
C ARG A 102 -8.66 -17.29 8.74
N ALA A 103 -8.70 -18.62 8.68
CA ALA A 103 -8.14 -19.37 7.55
C ALA A 103 -8.65 -18.87 6.18
N ARG A 104 -9.94 -18.56 6.06
CA ARG A 104 -10.51 -17.99 4.83
C ARG A 104 -9.91 -16.62 4.47
N ASP A 105 -9.72 -15.76 5.46
CA ASP A 105 -9.22 -14.40 5.22
C ASP A 105 -7.73 -14.45 4.86
N PHE A 106 -6.95 -15.31 5.53
CA PHE A 106 -5.55 -15.57 5.22
C PHE A 106 -5.35 -15.99 3.76
N PHE A 107 -6.04 -17.05 3.30
CA PHE A 107 -5.85 -17.55 1.92
C PHE A 107 -6.31 -16.55 0.86
N ASN A 108 -7.39 -15.82 1.11
CA ASN A 108 -7.83 -14.75 0.20
C ASN A 108 -6.82 -13.59 0.16
N GLY A 109 -6.24 -13.22 1.31
CA GLY A 109 -5.20 -12.20 1.39
C GLY A 109 -3.89 -12.62 0.74
N LEU A 110 -3.55 -13.91 0.79
CA LEU A 110 -2.33 -14.46 0.21
C LEU A 110 -2.30 -14.34 -1.31
N VAL A 111 -3.41 -14.66 -1.98
CA VAL A 111 -3.50 -14.61 -3.45
C VAL A 111 -3.92 -13.24 -3.99
N ALA A 112 -4.35 -12.32 -3.12
CA ALA A 112 -4.85 -11.01 -3.53
C ALA A 112 -3.76 -10.19 -4.24
N GLY A 113 -4.07 -9.70 -5.44
CA GLY A 113 -3.13 -8.89 -6.23
C GLY A 113 -2.05 -9.69 -6.96
N THR A 114 -2.11 -11.02 -6.90
CA THR A 114 -1.29 -11.92 -7.70
C THR A 114 -2.11 -12.56 -8.83
N ASP A 115 -1.45 -13.27 -9.74
CA ASP A 115 -2.12 -14.05 -10.79
C ASP A 115 -2.71 -15.38 -10.28
N TYR A 116 -2.52 -15.69 -9.00
CA TYR A 116 -3.04 -16.92 -8.38
C TYR A 116 -4.49 -16.76 -7.91
N GLY A 117 -5.20 -17.88 -7.88
CA GLY A 117 -6.55 -17.98 -7.31
C GLY A 117 -6.64 -19.18 -6.37
N VAL A 118 -7.47 -19.06 -5.33
CA VAL A 118 -7.67 -20.13 -4.33
C VAL A 118 -9.14 -20.54 -4.26
N THR A 119 -9.39 -21.85 -4.16
CA THR A 119 -10.73 -22.41 -3.88
C THR A 119 -10.75 -22.97 -2.47
N ILE A 120 -11.58 -22.39 -1.60
CA ILE A 120 -11.63 -22.74 -0.18
C ILE A 120 -12.94 -23.48 0.09
N SER A 121 -12.86 -24.66 0.69
CA SER A 121 -14.04 -25.40 1.14
C SER A 121 -14.78 -24.62 2.24
N PRO A 122 -16.14 -24.60 2.27
CA PRO A 122 -16.89 -23.89 3.30
C PRO A 122 -16.63 -24.41 4.72
N ASP A 123 -16.15 -25.65 4.85
CA ASP A 123 -15.86 -26.29 6.14
C ASP A 123 -14.47 -25.95 6.70
N VAL A 124 -13.71 -25.07 6.02
CA VAL A 124 -12.41 -24.58 6.50
C VAL A 124 -12.66 -23.53 7.58
N GLU A 125 -12.63 -24.01 8.82
CA GLU A 125 -12.74 -23.22 10.05
C GLU A 125 -11.42 -23.30 10.83
N GLY A 126 -11.00 -22.17 11.42
CA GLY A 126 -9.78 -22.11 12.23
C GLY A 126 -9.03 -20.80 12.09
N GLU A 127 -8.03 -20.64 12.95
CA GLU A 127 -7.09 -19.52 12.95
C GLU A 127 -5.71 -20.00 12.53
N ILE A 128 -5.03 -19.20 11.71
CA ILE A 128 -3.67 -19.46 11.22
C ILE A 128 -2.73 -18.45 11.87
N THR A 129 -1.61 -18.96 12.39
CA THR A 129 -0.49 -18.15 12.88
C THR A 129 0.79 -18.65 12.22
N LEU A 130 1.44 -17.77 11.46
CA LEU A 130 2.60 -18.13 10.64
C LEU A 130 3.47 -16.89 10.38
N ASN A 131 4.78 -17.08 10.29
CA ASN A 131 5.72 -16.04 9.88
C ASN A 131 6.73 -16.65 8.92
N MET A 132 6.63 -16.29 7.63
CA MET A 132 7.51 -16.75 6.58
C MET A 132 8.13 -15.53 5.89
N PRO A 133 9.40 -15.22 6.19
CA PRO A 133 10.12 -14.19 5.47
C PRO A 133 10.65 -14.75 4.15
N ASN A 134 10.61 -13.93 3.11
CA ASN A 134 11.22 -14.20 1.82
C ASN A 134 10.76 -15.55 1.26
N THR A 135 9.47 -15.66 0.93
CA THR A 135 8.87 -16.88 0.37
C THR A 135 8.03 -16.56 -0.87
N THR A 136 7.84 -17.53 -1.76
CA THR A 136 6.92 -17.40 -2.90
C THR A 136 5.50 -17.80 -2.51
N ILE A 137 4.52 -17.47 -3.35
CA ILE A 137 3.12 -17.89 -3.12
C ILE A 137 2.99 -19.43 -3.10
N GLU A 138 3.72 -20.12 -3.97
CA GLU A 138 3.71 -21.58 -4.06
C GLU A 138 4.27 -22.22 -2.78
N GLU A 139 5.43 -21.75 -2.30
CA GLU A 139 6.03 -22.21 -1.05
C GLU A 139 5.08 -22.01 0.15
N ALA A 140 4.35 -20.90 0.19
CA ALA A 140 3.39 -20.61 1.25
C ALA A 140 2.13 -21.51 1.20
N MET A 141 1.77 -22.05 0.04
CA MET A 141 0.62 -22.96 -0.12
C MET A 141 0.96 -24.43 0.20
N GLU A 142 2.23 -24.80 0.12
CA GLU A 142 2.71 -26.16 0.45
C GLU A 142 3.00 -26.37 1.94
N ALA A 143 3.17 -25.29 2.70
CA ALA A 143 3.47 -25.31 4.14
C ALA A 143 2.30 -25.84 4.98
#